data_AF-A0A662UEP3-F1
#
_entry.id   AF-A0A662UEP3-F1
#
_cell.length_a   1.000
_cell.length_b   1.000
_cell.length_c   1.000
_cell.angle_alpha   90.00
_cell.angle_beta   90.00
_cell.angle_gamma   90.00
#
_symmetry.space_group_name_H-M   'P 1'
#
loop_
_entity.id
_entity.type
_entity.pdbx_description
1 polymer ?
#
loop_
_entity_poly.entity_id
_entity_poly.type
_entity_poly.pdbx_seq_one_letter_code
_entity_poly.pdbx_strand_id
1 'polypeptide(L)'
;MGKRVVGFVALFLVLFFVVGLALTPLGVEAESGIVVVELVFSRPITDEDIARMSELGAKIIYRLDRVNGLAVAIQPDKIELLRSVEGVEEVGLAVRIEALSEVLPSNCDLHGAVLTWNLDLVNVPTVHEVYGLDGSGVYIAVLDTGLEPQWRDYFPEESIDSEHAAAFLGATATAYWVTGEVLNKNT
;
A
#
# COMPACT_ATOMS: atom_id res chain seq x y z
N MET A 1 24.69 -72.03 15.38
CA MET A 1 23.68 -71.02 15.78
C MET A 1 24.23 -69.59 15.58
N GLY A 2 24.69 -69.25 14.35
CA GLY A 2 25.41 -67.98 14.13
C GLY A 2 25.09 -67.27 12.81
N LYS A 3 24.42 -67.93 11.85
CA LYS A 3 24.06 -67.34 10.55
C LYS A 3 22.75 -66.53 10.58
N ARG A 4 21.87 -66.75 11.56
CA ARG A 4 20.58 -66.04 11.67
C ARG A 4 20.67 -64.69 12.41
N VAL A 5 21.68 -64.51 13.26
CA VAL A 5 21.86 -63.27 14.05
C VAL A 5 22.47 -62.15 13.19
N VAL A 6 23.38 -62.49 12.26
CA VAL A 6 24.05 -61.52 11.37
C VAL A 6 23.07 -60.89 10.38
N GLY A 7 22.06 -61.64 9.90
CA GLY A 7 21.03 -61.11 8.99
C GLY A 7 20.09 -60.09 9.65
N PHE A 8 19.80 -60.25 10.94
CA PHE A 8 18.90 -59.34 11.68
C PHE A 8 19.59 -58.02 12.06
N VAL A 9 20.88 -58.06 12.38
CA VAL A 9 21.66 -56.85 12.70
C VAL A 9 21.93 -56.01 11.45
N ALA A 10 22.18 -56.65 10.31
CA ALA A 10 22.34 -55.96 9.03
C ALA A 10 21.03 -55.28 8.55
N LEU A 11 19.87 -55.91 8.79
CA LEU A 11 18.57 -55.34 8.42
C LEU A 11 18.19 -54.13 9.30
N PHE A 12 18.55 -54.15 10.60
CA PHE A 12 18.29 -53.02 11.51
C PHE A 12 19.21 -51.82 11.26
N LEU A 13 20.47 -52.04 10.82
CA LEU A 13 21.39 -50.96 10.47
C LEU A 13 21.04 -50.29 9.14
N VAL A 14 20.51 -51.02 8.17
CA VAL A 14 20.01 -50.43 6.91
C VAL A 14 18.74 -49.60 7.17
N LEU A 15 17.87 -50.01 8.10
CA LEU A 15 16.67 -49.23 8.44
C LEU A 15 16.99 -47.89 9.12
N PHE A 16 18.05 -47.83 9.94
CA PHE A 16 18.51 -46.56 10.54
C PHE A 16 19.18 -45.61 9.54
N PHE A 17 19.79 -46.14 8.47
CA PHE A 17 20.39 -45.31 7.42
C PHE A 17 19.33 -44.73 6.46
N VAL A 18 18.19 -45.42 6.27
CA VAL A 18 17.12 -44.97 5.37
C VAL A 18 16.19 -43.94 6.03
N VAL A 19 16.11 -43.89 7.36
CA VAL A 19 15.28 -42.89 8.08
C VAL A 19 16.00 -41.54 8.29
N GLY A 20 17.32 -41.48 8.13
CA GLY A 20 18.10 -40.25 8.29
C GLY A 20 18.12 -39.31 7.08
N LEU A 21 17.51 -39.68 5.95
CA LEU A 21 17.70 -39.03 4.65
C LEU A 21 16.40 -38.45 4.06
N ALA A 22 15.60 -37.76 4.87
CA ALA A 22 14.50 -36.92 4.37
C ALA A 22 14.04 -35.87 5.39
N LEU A 23 14.96 -35.19 6.05
CA LEU A 23 14.68 -33.85 6.58
C LEU A 23 15.17 -32.85 5.54
N THR A 24 14.45 -32.77 4.43
CA THR A 24 14.50 -31.56 3.62
C THR A 24 13.97 -30.45 4.52
N PRO A 25 14.73 -29.38 4.82
CA PRO A 25 14.10 -28.19 5.36
C PRO A 25 12.97 -27.87 4.40
N LEU A 26 11.74 -27.78 4.91
CA LEU A 26 10.66 -27.12 4.19
C LEU A 26 11.22 -25.75 3.89
N GLY A 27 11.69 -25.56 2.66
CA GLY A 27 12.04 -24.24 2.17
C GLY A 27 10.77 -23.44 2.33
N VAL A 28 10.78 -22.53 3.31
CA VAL A 28 9.93 -21.35 3.21
C VAL A 28 10.37 -20.75 1.89
N GLU A 29 9.53 -20.91 0.87
CA GLU A 29 9.72 -20.26 -0.41
C GLU A 29 9.74 -18.78 -0.07
N ALA A 30 10.95 -18.20 -0.04
CA ALA A 30 11.10 -16.78 0.17
C ALA A 30 10.22 -16.11 -0.89
N GLU A 31 9.30 -15.26 -0.45
CA GLU A 31 8.49 -14.49 -1.39
C GLU A 31 9.46 -13.77 -2.33
N SER A 32 9.56 -14.28 -3.56
CA SER A 32 10.49 -13.78 -4.55
C SER A 32 9.86 -12.52 -5.14
N GLY A 33 10.15 -11.38 -4.52
CA GLY A 33 9.58 -10.10 -4.91
C GLY A 33 10.16 -8.96 -4.09
N ILE A 34 9.97 -7.73 -4.57
CA ILE A 34 10.15 -6.52 -3.77
C ILE A 34 8.82 -6.24 -3.09
N VAL A 35 8.83 -5.76 -1.85
CA VAL A 35 7.63 -5.31 -1.13
C VAL A 35 7.75 -3.85 -0.74
N VAL A 36 6.61 -3.20 -0.54
CA VAL A 36 6.55 -1.82 -0.01
C VAL A 36 6.38 -1.87 1.49
N VAL A 37 7.26 -1.14 2.19
CA VAL A 37 7.30 -1.02 3.65
C VAL A 37 7.14 0.44 4.01
N GLU A 38 6.30 0.69 5.01
CA GLU A 38 6.10 1.99 5.63
C GLU A 38 6.80 2.01 6.98
N LEU A 39 7.56 3.08 7.21
CA LEU A 39 8.29 3.32 8.45
C LEU A 39 7.84 4.64 9.06
N VAL A 40 7.79 4.68 10.38
CA VAL A 40 7.61 5.92 11.15
C VAL A 40 8.85 6.14 12.00
N PHE A 41 9.41 7.34 11.95
CA PHE A 41 10.51 7.76 12.81
C PHE A 41 10.01 8.57 14.00
N SER A 42 10.59 8.32 15.16
CA SER A 42 10.37 9.10 16.40
C SER A 42 10.89 10.54 16.34
N ARG A 43 11.64 10.88 15.28
CA ARG A 43 12.26 12.19 15.02
C ARG A 43 12.15 12.55 13.53
N PRO A 44 12.35 13.83 13.16
CA PRO A 44 12.46 14.22 11.75
C PRO A 44 13.48 13.37 11.00
N ILE A 45 13.09 12.92 9.80
CA ILE A 45 13.94 12.14 8.91
C ILE A 45 15.07 13.03 8.39
N THR A 46 16.28 12.51 8.39
CA THR A 46 17.49 13.19 7.89
C THR A 46 17.96 12.56 6.58
N ASP A 47 18.84 13.25 5.87
CA ASP A 47 19.46 12.71 4.65
C ASP A 47 20.37 11.50 4.96
N GLU A 48 20.91 11.42 6.18
CA GLU A 48 21.68 10.27 6.65
C GLU A 48 20.80 9.03 6.79
N ASP A 49 19.57 9.19 7.28
CA ASP A 49 18.59 8.09 7.36
C ASP A 49 18.26 7.57 5.95
N ILE A 50 18.05 8.47 4.99
CA ILE A 50 17.78 8.13 3.59
C ILE A 50 18.95 7.39 2.94
N ALA A 51 20.18 7.86 3.17
CA ALA A 51 21.39 7.19 2.70
C ALA A 51 21.51 5.79 3.32
N ARG A 52 21.24 5.67 4.62
CA ARG A 52 21.29 4.40 5.34
C ARG A 52 20.27 3.39 4.80
N MET A 53 19.04 3.82 4.52
CA MET A 53 18.04 2.96 3.88
C MET A 53 18.52 2.46 2.51
N SER A 54 19.14 3.34 1.73
CA SER A 54 19.69 2.99 0.41
C SER A 54 20.84 1.97 0.50
N GLU A 55 21.72 2.09 1.50
CA GLU A 55 22.79 1.11 1.78
C GLU A 55 22.25 -0.27 2.13
N LEU A 56 21.11 -0.33 2.84
CA LEU A 56 20.40 -1.58 3.13
C LEU A 56 19.72 -2.19 1.89
N GLY A 57 19.79 -1.49 0.74
CA GLY A 57 19.18 -1.92 -0.52
C GLY A 57 17.71 -1.53 -0.66
N ALA A 58 17.21 -0.63 0.20
CA ALA A 58 15.88 -0.06 0.06
C ALA A 58 15.88 1.02 -1.03
N LYS A 59 14.85 1.05 -1.87
CA LYS A 59 14.58 2.16 -2.78
C LYS A 59 13.56 3.10 -2.13
N ILE A 60 13.90 4.37 -2.01
CA ILE A 60 12.98 5.36 -1.46
C ILE A 60 11.84 5.60 -2.43
N ILE A 61 10.61 5.51 -1.95
CA ILE A 61 9.40 5.77 -2.74
C ILE A 61 8.88 7.17 -2.42
N TYR A 62 8.71 7.47 -1.13
CA TYR A 62 8.10 8.72 -0.70
C TYR A 62 8.48 9.05 0.75
N ARG A 63 8.52 10.34 1.08
CA ARG A 63 8.82 10.87 2.41
C ARG A 63 7.68 11.78 2.86
N LEU A 64 7.11 11.49 4.03
CA LEU A 64 6.03 12.26 4.65
C LEU A 64 6.56 12.99 5.89
N ASP A 65 7.13 14.18 5.69
CA ASP A 65 7.79 14.94 6.75
C ASP A 65 6.91 15.26 7.95
N ARG A 66 5.61 15.54 7.70
CA ARG A 66 4.66 15.94 8.75
C ARG A 66 4.40 14.85 9.78
N VAL A 67 4.63 13.59 9.41
CA VAL A 67 4.40 12.42 10.28
C VAL A 67 5.69 11.60 10.46
N ASN A 68 6.84 12.15 10.07
CA ASN A 68 8.12 11.44 10.04
C ASN A 68 8.03 10.07 9.33
N GLY A 69 7.20 9.99 8.28
CA GLY A 69 6.91 8.76 7.57
C GLY A 69 7.83 8.56 6.38
N LEU A 70 8.25 7.31 6.13
CA LEU A 70 9.04 6.93 4.97
C LEU A 70 8.46 5.68 4.33
N ALA A 71 8.19 5.72 3.03
CA ALA A 71 7.80 4.56 2.25
C ALA A 71 8.99 4.10 1.40
N VAL A 72 9.34 2.81 1.48
CA VAL A 72 10.46 2.22 0.75
C VAL A 72 10.08 0.89 0.09
N ALA A 73 10.74 0.57 -1.02
CA ALA A 73 10.67 -0.73 -1.65
C ALA A 73 11.92 -1.54 -1.28
N ILE A 74 11.77 -2.74 -0.70
CA ILE A 74 12.90 -3.57 -0.25
C ILE A 74 12.61 -5.06 -0.45
N GLN A 75 13.66 -5.88 -0.42
CA GLN A 75 13.52 -7.34 -0.36
C GLN A 75 12.92 -7.77 1.00
N PRO A 76 11.96 -8.73 1.03
CA PRO A 76 11.31 -9.19 2.25
C PRO A 76 12.26 -9.68 3.35
N ASP A 77 13.37 -10.32 2.97
CA ASP A 77 14.39 -10.84 3.89
C ASP A 77 15.20 -9.73 4.60
N LYS A 78 15.09 -8.49 4.14
CA LYS A 78 15.79 -7.32 4.69
C LYS A 78 14.90 -6.39 5.52
N ILE A 79 13.60 -6.68 5.67
CA ILE A 79 12.68 -5.84 6.45
C ILE A 79 13.16 -5.66 7.89
N GLU A 80 13.66 -6.73 8.52
CA GLU A 80 14.14 -6.67 9.90
C GLU A 80 15.37 -5.76 10.08
N LEU A 81 16.14 -5.52 9.01
CA LEU A 81 17.24 -4.55 9.05
C LEU A 81 16.71 -3.13 9.20
N LEU A 82 15.53 -2.81 8.67
CA LEU A 82 14.92 -1.49 8.79
C LEU A 82 14.59 -1.14 10.23
N ARG A 83 14.14 -2.12 11.04
CA ARG A 83 13.84 -1.95 12.47
C ARG A 83 15.08 -1.60 13.30
N SER A 84 16.27 -1.92 12.78
CA SER A 84 17.53 -1.63 13.46
C SER A 84 18.09 -0.23 13.20
N VAL A 85 17.47 0.54 12.28
CA VAL A 85 17.91 1.89 11.98
C VAL A 85 17.53 2.84 13.12
N GLU A 86 18.49 3.64 13.55
CA GLU A 86 18.29 4.61 14.63
C GLU A 86 17.14 5.57 14.33
N GLY A 87 16.24 5.74 15.29
CA GLY A 87 15.10 6.64 15.18
C GLY A 87 13.85 6.01 14.57
N VAL A 88 13.96 4.84 13.92
CA VAL A 88 12.78 4.07 13.47
C VAL A 88 12.01 3.55 14.69
N GLU A 89 10.74 3.92 14.76
CA GLU A 89 9.82 3.54 15.84
C GLU A 89 8.87 2.42 15.41
N GLU A 90 8.36 2.51 14.19
CA GLU A 90 7.42 1.54 13.63
C GLU A 90 7.83 1.14 12.21
N VAL A 91 7.60 -0.14 11.88
CA VAL A 91 7.80 -0.70 10.54
C VAL A 91 6.65 -1.65 10.25
N GLY A 92 5.92 -1.38 9.17
CA GLY A 92 4.77 -2.15 8.70
C GLY A 92 4.80 -2.37 7.19
N LEU A 93 4.19 -3.46 6.73
CA LEU A 93 3.93 -3.64 5.30
C LEU A 93 2.86 -2.66 4.86
N ALA A 94 3.06 -1.99 3.72
CA ALA A 94 2.03 -1.13 3.17
C ALA A 94 0.82 -1.97 2.76
N VAL A 95 -0.37 -1.56 3.21
CA VAL A 95 -1.63 -2.23 2.90
C VAL A 95 -2.27 -1.56 1.68
N ARG A 96 -2.82 -2.35 0.77
CA ARG A 96 -3.56 -1.81 -0.37
C ARG A 96 -4.98 -1.48 0.07
N ILE A 97 -5.47 -0.29 -0.24
CA ILE A 97 -6.85 0.11 0.01
C ILE A 97 -7.53 0.32 -1.33
N GLU A 98 -8.67 -0.33 -1.55
CA GLU A 98 -9.44 -0.21 -2.79
C GLU A 98 -10.62 0.75 -2.61
N ALA A 99 -10.99 1.45 -3.68
CA ALA A 99 -12.20 2.26 -3.70
C ALA A 99 -13.44 1.36 -3.51
N LEU A 100 -14.41 1.83 -2.73
CA LEU A 100 -15.57 1.00 -2.34
C LEU A 100 -16.52 0.73 -3.51
N SER A 101 -16.64 1.66 -4.47
CA SER A 101 -17.42 1.52 -5.71
C SER A 101 -17.24 2.77 -6.58
N GLU A 102 -17.13 2.59 -7.90
CA GLU A 102 -17.18 3.68 -8.90
C GLU A 102 -18.57 3.79 -9.57
N VAL A 103 -19.53 2.96 -9.18
CA VAL A 103 -20.88 2.98 -9.76
C VAL A 103 -21.66 4.18 -9.24
N LEU A 104 -21.88 5.17 -10.11
CA LEU A 104 -22.71 6.33 -9.80
C LEU A 104 -24.20 5.92 -9.76
N PRO A 105 -24.91 6.11 -8.63
CA PRO A 105 -26.24 5.54 -8.42
C PRO A 105 -27.39 6.26 -9.16
N SER A 106 -27.10 7.27 -9.98
CA SER A 106 -28.11 8.22 -10.48
C SER A 106 -28.11 8.44 -11.99
N ASN A 107 -27.62 7.47 -12.79
CA ASN A 107 -27.86 7.51 -14.24
C ASN A 107 -29.29 7.03 -14.56
N CYS A 108 -30.13 7.92 -15.09
CA CYS A 108 -31.40 7.49 -15.67
C CYS A 108 -31.17 7.11 -17.14
N ASP A 109 -31.09 5.81 -17.45
CA ASP A 109 -30.89 5.28 -18.80
C ASP A 109 -31.92 5.78 -19.82
N LEU A 110 -33.13 6.11 -19.35
CA LEU A 110 -34.23 6.53 -20.21
C LEU A 110 -34.08 7.97 -20.74
N HIS A 111 -33.39 8.85 -20.01
CA HIS A 111 -33.31 10.29 -20.31
C HIS A 111 -31.86 10.80 -20.43
N GLY A 112 -30.85 9.96 -20.17
CA GLY A 112 -29.44 10.38 -20.15
C GLY A 112 -29.12 11.42 -19.07
N ALA A 113 -30.01 11.60 -18.09
CA ALA A 113 -29.91 12.63 -17.07
C ALA A 113 -29.38 12.05 -15.74
N VAL A 114 -28.46 12.79 -15.12
CA VAL A 114 -28.03 12.56 -13.74
C VAL A 114 -29.12 13.07 -12.81
N LEU A 115 -29.79 12.17 -12.08
CA LEU A 115 -30.81 12.56 -11.12
C LEU A 115 -30.15 13.06 -9.83
N THR A 116 -30.30 14.34 -9.51
CA THR A 116 -29.75 14.99 -8.30
C THR A 116 -30.71 14.98 -7.12
N TRP A 117 -31.69 14.07 -7.09
CA TRP A 117 -32.71 13.99 -6.03
C TRP A 117 -32.11 13.88 -4.63
N ASN A 118 -30.92 13.28 -4.53
CA ASN A 118 -30.19 13.14 -3.28
C ASN A 118 -29.75 14.50 -2.71
N LEU A 119 -29.47 15.49 -3.57
CA LEU A 119 -29.16 16.86 -3.15
C LEU A 119 -30.40 17.56 -2.60
N ASP A 120 -31.57 17.33 -3.19
CA ASP A 120 -32.84 17.85 -2.67
C ASP A 120 -33.17 17.23 -1.31
N LEU A 121 -32.98 15.92 -1.16
CA LEU A 121 -33.25 15.21 0.10
C LEU A 121 -32.45 15.78 1.28
N VAL A 122 -31.21 16.20 1.03
CA VAL A 122 -30.34 16.82 2.06
C VAL A 122 -30.44 18.35 2.07
N ASN A 123 -31.43 18.93 1.39
CA ASN A 123 -31.76 20.36 1.37
C ASN A 123 -30.62 21.28 0.88
N VAL A 124 -29.82 20.84 -0.09
CA VAL A 124 -28.78 21.70 -0.70
C VAL A 124 -29.36 23.01 -1.24
N PRO A 125 -30.51 23.05 -1.95
CA PRO A 125 -31.06 24.32 -2.45
C PRO A 125 -31.36 25.31 -1.33
N THR A 126 -31.93 24.86 -0.20
CA THR A 126 -32.24 25.73 0.94
C THR A 126 -30.99 26.42 1.50
N VAL A 127 -29.84 25.73 1.53
CA VAL A 127 -28.56 26.29 1.99
C VAL A 127 -28.13 27.47 1.13
N HIS A 128 -28.22 27.35 -0.18
CA HIS A 128 -27.79 28.39 -1.10
C HIS A 128 -28.85 29.51 -1.26
N GLU A 129 -30.13 29.15 -1.43
CA GLU A 129 -31.19 30.09 -1.80
C GLU A 129 -31.76 30.86 -0.60
N VAL A 130 -31.91 30.20 0.56
CA VAL A 130 -32.51 30.83 1.76
C VAL A 130 -31.44 31.41 2.66
N TYR A 131 -30.35 30.68 2.88
CA TYR A 131 -29.28 31.11 3.78
C TYR A 131 -28.15 31.85 3.07
N GLY A 132 -28.11 31.85 1.73
CA GLY A 132 -27.11 32.60 0.96
C GLY A 132 -25.68 32.10 1.16
N LEU A 133 -25.50 30.84 1.59
CA LEU A 133 -24.18 30.27 1.82
C LEU A 133 -23.67 29.66 0.52
N ASP A 134 -22.47 30.06 0.07
CA ASP A 134 -21.88 29.63 -1.19
C ASP A 134 -20.57 28.83 -1.02
N GLY A 135 -20.07 28.74 0.22
CA GLY A 135 -18.80 28.08 0.52
C GLY A 135 -17.57 28.95 0.25
N SER A 136 -17.73 30.26 0.03
CA SER A 136 -16.61 31.18 -0.16
C SER A 136 -15.60 31.08 0.99
N GLY A 137 -14.34 30.81 0.64
CA GLY A 137 -13.24 30.63 1.60
C GLY A 137 -13.16 29.24 2.26
N VAL A 138 -13.99 28.28 1.84
CA VAL A 138 -13.96 26.90 2.29
C VAL A 138 -13.32 26.02 1.21
N TYR A 139 -12.39 25.17 1.61
CA TYR A 139 -11.72 24.21 0.73
C TYR A 139 -12.04 22.78 1.17
N ILE A 140 -12.29 21.91 0.19
CA ILE A 140 -12.58 20.48 0.42
C ILE A 140 -11.51 19.67 -0.30
N ALA A 141 -10.69 18.95 0.47
CA ALA A 141 -9.75 17.98 -0.08
C ALA A 141 -10.45 16.62 -0.21
N VAL A 142 -10.46 16.06 -1.41
CA VAL A 142 -11.02 14.74 -1.71
C VAL A 142 -9.87 13.79 -2.04
N LEU A 143 -9.67 12.76 -1.22
CA LEU A 143 -8.68 11.71 -1.45
C LEU A 143 -9.37 10.55 -2.16
N ASP A 144 -9.26 10.51 -3.48
CA ASP A 144 -9.86 9.50 -4.35
C ASP A 144 -8.90 9.14 -5.50
N THR A 145 -9.40 8.47 -6.52
CA THR A 145 -8.71 8.10 -7.77
C THR A 145 -8.26 9.30 -8.61
N GLY A 146 -8.75 10.50 -8.30
CA GLY A 146 -8.37 11.77 -8.93
C GLY A 146 -9.56 12.49 -9.56
N LEU A 147 -9.26 13.57 -10.28
CA LEU A 147 -10.22 14.29 -11.11
C LEU A 147 -10.08 13.84 -12.57
N GLU A 148 -11.20 13.82 -13.29
CA GLU A 148 -11.21 13.54 -14.74
C GLU A 148 -10.27 14.52 -15.48
N PRO A 149 -9.38 14.08 -16.39
CA PRO A 149 -8.42 14.97 -17.04
C PRO A 149 -9.03 16.19 -17.75
N GLN A 150 -10.29 16.06 -18.20
CA GLN A 150 -11.08 17.13 -18.79
C GLN A 150 -11.96 17.91 -17.79
N TRP A 151 -11.63 17.92 -16.49
CA TRP A 151 -12.45 18.56 -15.44
C TRP A 151 -12.84 20.01 -15.73
N ARG A 152 -12.05 20.74 -16.52
CA ARG A 152 -12.33 22.13 -16.94
C ARG A 152 -13.61 22.27 -17.76
N ASP A 153 -14.05 21.20 -18.41
CA ASP A 153 -15.32 21.16 -19.13
C ASP A 153 -16.52 21.11 -18.17
N TYR A 154 -16.28 20.85 -16.88
CA TYR A 154 -17.31 20.64 -15.84
C TYR A 154 -17.25 21.65 -14.70
N PHE A 155 -16.06 22.17 -14.37
CA PHE A 155 -15.86 23.09 -13.25
C PHE A 155 -15.18 24.40 -13.69
N PRO A 156 -15.57 25.55 -13.11
CA PRO A 156 -14.80 26.78 -13.22
C PRO A 156 -13.38 26.59 -12.67
N GLU A 157 -12.37 27.14 -13.34
CA GLU A 157 -10.97 26.97 -12.92
C GLU A 157 -10.70 27.56 -11.54
N GLU A 158 -11.36 28.67 -11.21
CA GLU A 158 -11.26 29.33 -9.91
C GLU A 158 -11.82 28.50 -8.74
N SER A 159 -12.63 27.48 -9.03
CA SER A 159 -13.15 26.57 -8.01
C SER A 159 -12.19 25.42 -7.67
N ILE A 160 -11.09 25.27 -8.44
CA ILE A 160 -10.07 24.25 -8.22
C ILE A 160 -8.78 24.90 -7.74
N ASP A 161 -8.39 24.58 -6.51
CA ASP A 161 -7.09 24.97 -5.96
C ASP A 161 -5.98 24.09 -6.55
N SER A 162 -5.59 24.41 -7.79
CA SER A 162 -4.55 23.67 -8.50
C SER A 162 -3.14 23.85 -7.91
N GLU A 163 -2.93 24.86 -7.05
CA GLU A 163 -1.66 25.06 -6.35
C GLU A 163 -1.46 24.00 -5.26
N HIS A 164 -2.53 23.68 -4.53
CA HIS A 164 -2.50 22.69 -3.45
C HIS A 164 -2.96 21.29 -3.86
N ALA A 165 -3.52 21.13 -5.07
CA ALA A 165 -3.91 19.84 -5.60
C ALA A 165 -2.69 18.90 -5.71
N ALA A 166 -2.71 17.81 -4.96
CA ALA A 166 -1.63 16.84 -4.89
C ALA A 166 -2.15 15.42 -5.13
N ALA A 167 -1.40 14.65 -5.92
CA ALA A 167 -1.52 13.21 -5.93
C ALA A 167 -0.65 12.64 -4.81
N PHE A 168 -1.24 11.82 -3.94
CA PHE A 168 -0.50 11.05 -2.96
C PHE A 168 -0.04 9.72 -3.57
N LEU A 169 0.74 8.95 -2.82
CA LEU A 169 0.85 7.50 -3.04
C LEU A 169 -0.58 6.93 -3.18
N GLY A 170 -1.01 6.71 -4.41
CA GLY A 170 -2.41 6.42 -4.72
C GLY A 170 -2.87 5.11 -4.10
N ALA A 171 -4.20 4.90 -4.08
CA ALA A 171 -4.89 3.68 -3.64
C ALA A 171 -4.32 2.36 -4.22
N THR A 172 -3.52 2.44 -5.28
CA THR A 172 -2.81 1.30 -5.85
C THR A 172 -1.52 0.90 -5.12
N ALA A 173 -1.03 1.65 -4.11
CA ALA A 173 0.27 1.42 -3.45
C ALA A 173 1.40 1.16 -4.48
N THR A 174 1.27 1.73 -5.67
CA THR A 174 2.18 1.37 -6.75
C THR A 174 3.43 2.19 -6.58
N ALA A 175 4.44 1.61 -5.96
CA ALA A 175 5.84 1.98 -6.19
C ALA A 175 6.26 1.83 -7.66
N TYR A 176 5.33 1.68 -8.62
CA TYR A 176 5.53 1.37 -10.03
C TYR A 176 6.51 2.33 -10.71
N TRP A 177 6.51 3.61 -10.38
CA TRP A 177 7.49 4.55 -10.94
C TRP A 177 8.93 4.29 -10.44
N VAL A 178 9.10 3.59 -9.32
CA VAL A 178 10.40 3.19 -8.73
C VAL A 178 10.75 1.72 -9.03
N THR A 179 9.75 0.84 -9.08
CA THR A 179 9.91 -0.62 -9.14
C THR A 179 9.52 -1.22 -10.48
N GLY A 180 8.67 -0.55 -11.26
CA GLY A 180 8.08 -1.09 -12.49
C GLY A 180 6.95 -2.09 -12.27
N GLU A 181 6.51 -2.30 -11.02
CA GLU A 181 5.58 -3.38 -10.65
C GLU A 181 4.51 -2.88 -9.65
N VAL A 182 3.33 -3.51 -9.68
CA VAL A 182 2.28 -3.36 -8.66
C VAL A 182 2.59 -4.32 -7.52
N LEU A 183 2.94 -3.78 -6.36
CA LEU A 183 3.45 -4.54 -5.22
C LEU A 183 2.45 -4.50 -4.06
N ASN A 184 2.58 -5.47 -3.15
CA ASN A 184 1.69 -5.74 -2.01
C ASN A 184 0.26 -6.10 -2.46
N LYS A 185 -0.11 -7.37 -2.27
CA LYS A 185 -1.49 -7.84 -2.45
C LYS A 185 -2.17 -7.90 -1.09
N ASN A 186 -3.44 -7.51 -1.03
CA ASN A 186 -4.27 -7.87 0.11
C ASN A 186 -4.50 -9.38 0.06
N THR A 187 -4.10 -10.09 1.11
CA THR A 187 -4.46 -11.49 1.35
C THR A 187 -5.89 -11.62 1.81
#